data_AF-A0A3B8Z8H5-F1
#
_entry.id   AF-A0A3B8Z8H5-F1
#
_cell.length_a   1.000
_cell.length_b   1.000
_cell.length_c   1.000
_cell.angle_alpha   90.00
_cell.angle_beta   90.00
_cell.angle_gamma   90.00
#
_symmetry.space_group_name_H-M   'P 1'
#
loop_
_entity.id
_entity.type
_entity.pdbx_description
1 polymer ?
#
loop_
_entity_poly.entity_id
_entity_poly.type
_entity_poly.pdbx_seq_one_letter_code
_entity_poly.pdbx_strand_id
1 'polypeptide(L)'
;MTIEVSSSPSATAHAVGSTTCIACHQDERHWQQTGHKIAWTAPGAPGPMQDFSRFPEFFSALDSYIETDSYRNGTHLELGDYDPGRGNDKFKLRVAGDSRLPIDAVFADVYLWQERTEDADGSYYITLSNRLNPEDPNSPAHLEVKLLYGGAVHDQRYIVAAPASLGNRPGWYTLLRYNLSGSDSRLNRQRRVWHDYKFYLWWNAGEDNRYGSVDDVIEAPPVNQNTIQTMCASCHFTGWERYLDESSGQFLARAVNDVNGAINIDDDPEMDEINIGCERCHGPGSEHVANAGQSRFIVNPKLLSAERSSVVCGRCHDRRQGYGGEIIGYTQALSMEGELARPGISRHELITKFTDPIKKGPTMRGVGKEFNIWPDDIHSSKPHQQYSDFIKSKMYRNDRLLVSCSDCHDLHGDTPNSRWLIHDQNDSSSPLCQRCHAVDINDHMLSKLGSTMKGHITRCIDCHMATTANTGGIAGDYGRFIQTPPYSDAAEEQRNAYWEGPMRSHVFDVPFKTNVMVRGVEPGQAMPIPYTNSCGVCHKVDELPFK
;
A
#
# COMPACT_ATOMS: atom_id res chain seq x y z
N MET A 1 -35.34 -25.42 7.40
CA MET A 1 -34.16 -24.53 7.38
C MET A 1 -34.00 -24.06 5.95
N THR A 2 -34.21 -22.78 5.69
CA THR A 2 -33.93 -22.19 4.37
C THR A 2 -32.45 -21.85 4.33
N ILE A 3 -31.74 -22.31 3.31
CA ILE A 3 -30.32 -21.99 3.09
C ILE A 3 -30.28 -20.94 1.97
N GLU A 4 -29.72 -19.77 2.27
CA GLU A 4 -29.49 -18.71 1.30
C GLU A 4 -28.01 -18.73 0.89
N VAL A 5 -27.75 -18.59 -0.41
CA VAL A 5 -26.40 -18.59 -0.98
C VAL A 5 -26.29 -17.51 -2.03
N SER A 6 -25.12 -16.85 -2.07
CA SER A 6 -24.80 -15.94 -3.16
C SER A 6 -24.66 -16.72 -4.47
N SER A 7 -25.11 -16.11 -5.56
CA SER A 7 -24.78 -16.53 -6.90
C SER A 7 -23.61 -15.71 -7.45
N SER A 8 -23.28 -15.93 -8.72
CA SER A 8 -22.36 -15.10 -9.50
C SER A 8 -23.05 -14.64 -10.78
N PRO A 9 -22.77 -13.41 -11.26
CA PRO A 9 -23.20 -12.96 -12.58
C PRO A 9 -22.62 -13.83 -13.69
N SER A 10 -23.24 -13.82 -14.88
CA SER A 10 -22.75 -14.58 -16.01
C SER A 10 -21.43 -14.03 -16.57
N ALA A 11 -20.76 -14.79 -17.44
CA ALA A 11 -19.52 -14.35 -18.09
C ALA A 11 -19.70 -13.08 -18.94
N THR A 12 -20.89 -12.83 -19.49
CA THR A 12 -21.18 -11.66 -20.35
C THR A 12 -21.53 -10.39 -19.57
N ALA A 13 -21.69 -10.48 -18.25
CA ALA A 13 -21.92 -9.31 -17.41
C ALA A 13 -20.67 -8.40 -17.41
N HIS A 14 -20.91 -7.10 -17.60
CA HIS A 14 -19.92 -6.02 -17.51
C HIS A 14 -20.25 -5.06 -16.36
N ALA A 15 -19.25 -4.25 -16.00
CA ALA A 15 -19.35 -3.22 -14.98
C ALA A 15 -20.26 -2.06 -15.45
N VAL A 16 -20.97 -1.43 -14.52
CA VAL A 16 -21.88 -0.28 -14.78
C VAL A 16 -21.53 0.98 -13.99
N GLY A 17 -20.46 0.94 -13.19
CA GLY A 17 -20.00 2.07 -12.39
C GLY A 17 -20.76 2.24 -11.07
N SER A 18 -20.04 2.64 -10.03
CA SER A 18 -20.62 2.78 -8.67
C SER A 18 -21.69 3.86 -8.57
N THR A 19 -21.71 4.88 -9.45
CA THR A 19 -22.83 5.84 -9.49
C THR A 19 -24.16 5.14 -9.73
N THR A 20 -24.18 4.14 -10.62
CA THR A 20 -25.38 3.34 -10.90
C THR A 20 -25.82 2.58 -9.65
N CYS A 21 -24.88 2.05 -8.87
CA CYS A 21 -25.16 1.30 -7.65
C CYS A 21 -25.76 2.21 -6.56
N ILE A 22 -25.13 3.34 -6.26
CA ILE A 22 -25.55 4.26 -5.17
C ILE A 22 -26.81 5.07 -5.50
N ALA A 23 -27.32 4.98 -6.74
CA ALA A 23 -28.64 5.49 -7.09
C ALA A 23 -29.76 4.73 -6.34
N CYS A 24 -29.57 3.41 -6.14
CA CYS A 24 -30.49 2.54 -5.41
C CYS A 24 -30.01 2.21 -3.99
N HIS A 25 -28.69 2.11 -3.77
CA HIS A 25 -28.06 1.76 -2.48
C HIS A 25 -27.48 2.99 -1.77
N GLN A 26 -28.36 3.92 -1.39
CA GLN A 26 -27.94 5.21 -0.82
C GLN A 26 -27.33 5.09 0.59
N ASP A 27 -27.72 4.05 1.32
CA ASP A 27 -27.19 3.68 2.63
C ASP A 27 -25.70 3.31 2.59
N GLU A 28 -25.22 2.82 1.44
CA GLU A 28 -23.83 2.40 1.27
C GLU A 28 -22.90 3.53 0.80
N ARG A 29 -23.37 4.79 0.77
CA ARG A 29 -22.59 5.95 0.33
C ARG A 29 -21.37 6.25 1.20
N HIS A 30 -21.35 5.77 2.44
CA HIS A 30 -20.18 5.85 3.32
C HIS A 30 -18.91 5.27 2.68
N TRP A 31 -19.06 4.38 1.69
CA TRP A 31 -17.93 3.80 0.97
C TRP A 31 -17.05 4.86 0.30
N GLN A 32 -17.61 6.01 -0.07
CA GLN A 32 -16.89 7.15 -0.65
C GLN A 32 -15.82 7.71 0.30
N GLN A 33 -15.99 7.50 1.61
CA GLN A 33 -15.06 7.91 2.66
C GLN A 33 -13.96 6.88 2.94
N THR A 34 -13.96 5.74 2.23
CA THR A 34 -13.04 4.65 2.52
C THR A 34 -11.75 4.77 1.73
N GLY A 35 -10.65 4.28 2.32
CA GLY A 35 -9.38 4.09 1.61
C GLY A 35 -9.49 3.27 0.32
N HIS A 36 -10.57 2.49 0.15
CA HIS A 36 -10.87 1.78 -1.09
C HIS A 36 -11.29 2.71 -2.24
N LYS A 37 -12.03 3.80 -1.97
CA LYS A 37 -12.45 4.76 -3.01
C LYS A 37 -11.46 5.90 -3.21
N ILE A 38 -10.65 6.23 -2.21
CA ILE A 38 -9.78 7.40 -2.27
C ILE A 38 -8.29 7.08 -2.50
N ALA A 39 -7.94 5.82 -2.77
CA ALA A 39 -6.54 5.40 -2.87
C ALA A 39 -5.75 6.21 -3.91
N TRP A 40 -6.36 6.52 -5.07
CA TRP A 40 -5.84 7.35 -6.15
C TRP A 40 -6.68 8.59 -6.35
N THR A 41 -6.06 9.76 -6.51
CA THR A 41 -6.77 11.00 -6.85
C THR A 41 -5.86 11.89 -7.68
N ALA A 42 -6.44 12.68 -8.58
CA ALA A 42 -5.71 13.78 -9.17
C ALA A 42 -5.35 14.81 -8.07
N PRO A 43 -4.12 15.37 -8.08
CA PRO A 43 -3.76 16.42 -7.13
C PRO A 43 -4.55 17.69 -7.44
N GLY A 44 -5.00 18.42 -6.41
CA GLY A 44 -5.79 19.65 -6.55
C GLY A 44 -7.25 19.46 -7.01
N ALA A 45 -7.57 18.40 -7.74
CA ALA A 45 -8.90 18.14 -8.29
C ALA A 45 -9.44 16.73 -7.95
N PRO A 46 -9.87 16.48 -6.70
CA PRO A 46 -10.42 15.18 -6.35
C PRO A 46 -11.75 14.87 -7.05
N GLY A 47 -11.98 13.59 -7.34
CA GLY A 47 -13.17 13.16 -8.08
C GLY A 47 -14.48 13.30 -7.29
N PRO A 48 -15.64 13.40 -7.95
CA PRO A 48 -16.92 13.71 -7.28
C PRO A 48 -17.40 12.66 -6.26
N MET A 49 -16.93 11.42 -6.37
CA MET A 49 -17.24 10.32 -5.42
C MET A 49 -16.14 10.08 -4.37
N GLN A 50 -15.15 10.97 -4.25
CA GLN A 50 -14.05 10.80 -3.30
C GLN A 50 -14.23 11.76 -2.12
N ASP A 51 -14.43 11.19 -0.92
CA ASP A 51 -14.61 11.97 0.30
C ASP A 51 -13.42 11.74 1.25
N PHE A 52 -12.61 12.79 1.44
CA PHE A 52 -11.41 12.77 2.26
C PHE A 52 -11.66 13.21 3.71
N SER A 53 -12.90 13.45 4.13
CA SER A 53 -13.24 13.94 5.48
C SER A 53 -12.71 13.03 6.61
N ARG A 54 -12.52 11.73 6.33
CA ARG A 54 -11.94 10.75 7.25
C ARG A 54 -10.41 10.68 7.22
N PHE A 55 -9.77 11.41 6.31
CA PHE A 55 -8.32 11.43 6.08
C PHE A 55 -7.83 12.88 5.86
N PRO A 56 -7.89 13.74 6.88
CA PRO A 56 -7.54 15.16 6.74
C PRO A 56 -6.09 15.38 6.28
N GLU A 57 -5.19 14.45 6.60
CA GLU A 57 -3.77 14.51 6.23
C GLU A 57 -3.47 13.92 4.84
N PHE A 58 -4.49 13.58 4.04
CA PHE A 58 -4.27 12.92 2.75
C PHE A 58 -3.42 13.78 1.80
N PHE A 59 -3.62 15.10 1.84
CA PHE A 59 -2.97 16.05 0.94
C PHE A 59 -1.77 16.78 1.56
N SER A 60 -1.35 16.45 2.80
CA SER A 60 -0.26 17.17 3.50
C SER A 60 1.08 17.17 2.74
N ALA A 61 1.27 16.22 1.83
CA ALA A 61 2.45 16.17 0.99
C ALA A 61 2.47 17.23 -0.13
N LEU A 62 1.30 17.74 -0.54
CA LEU A 62 1.17 18.82 -1.51
C LEU A 62 1.68 20.15 -0.96
N ASP A 63 1.79 20.33 0.36
CA ASP A 63 2.41 21.51 0.97
C ASP A 63 3.88 21.69 0.56
N SER A 64 4.53 20.62 0.09
CA SER A 64 5.88 20.70 -0.48
C SER A 64 5.92 21.09 -1.95
N TYR A 65 4.80 21.21 -2.64
CA TYR A 65 4.74 21.66 -4.04
C TYR A 65 4.46 23.15 -4.07
N ILE A 66 5.54 23.96 -4.09
CA ILE A 66 5.44 25.42 -4.06
C ILE A 66 4.92 25.93 -5.40
N GLU A 67 3.86 26.75 -5.37
CA GLU A 67 3.28 27.40 -6.55
C GLU A 67 4.21 28.50 -7.09
N THR A 68 4.68 28.36 -8.33
CA THR A 68 5.68 29.26 -8.91
C THR A 68 5.73 29.20 -10.44
N ASP A 69 6.27 30.25 -11.06
CA ASP A 69 6.52 30.33 -12.50
C ASP A 69 7.80 29.60 -12.94
N SER A 70 8.60 29.13 -11.97
CA SER A 70 9.88 28.45 -12.25
C SER A 70 10.16 27.35 -11.24
N TYR A 71 10.38 26.14 -11.75
CA TYR A 71 10.68 24.96 -10.94
C TYR A 71 11.84 25.17 -9.95
N ARG A 72 12.79 26.07 -10.24
CA ARG A 72 13.94 26.37 -9.39
C ARG A 72 13.55 26.99 -8.05
N ASN A 73 12.35 27.57 -7.95
CA ASN A 73 11.79 28.11 -6.72
C ASN A 73 10.93 27.08 -5.97
N GLY A 74 10.80 25.86 -6.49
CA GLY A 74 10.12 24.73 -5.84
C GLY A 74 10.86 24.19 -4.62
N THR A 75 10.25 23.25 -3.91
CA THR A 75 10.95 22.51 -2.84
C THR A 75 12.09 21.72 -3.45
N HIS A 76 13.30 21.95 -2.94
CA HIS A 76 14.53 21.39 -3.46
C HIS A 76 14.99 20.19 -2.64
N LEU A 77 15.07 19.02 -3.29
CA LEU A 77 15.63 17.79 -2.75
C LEU A 77 16.92 17.41 -3.50
N GLU A 78 17.82 16.71 -2.82
CA GLU A 78 19.07 16.19 -3.38
C GLU A 78 19.05 14.65 -3.35
N LEU A 79 19.34 14.05 -4.51
CA LEU A 79 19.41 12.61 -4.72
C LEU A 79 20.86 12.18 -4.98
N GLY A 80 21.33 11.12 -4.32
CA GLY A 80 22.72 10.66 -4.52
C GLY A 80 23.05 9.35 -3.80
N ASP A 81 24.34 9.01 -3.82
CA ASP A 81 24.91 7.78 -3.23
C ASP A 81 24.13 6.52 -3.60
N TYR A 82 24.21 6.11 -4.87
CA TYR A 82 23.59 4.88 -5.35
C TYR A 82 24.11 3.63 -4.61
N ASP A 83 23.22 2.72 -4.24
CA ASP A 83 23.54 1.41 -3.70
C ASP A 83 22.64 0.33 -4.35
N PRO A 84 23.22 -0.60 -5.13
CA PRO A 84 22.46 -1.63 -5.82
C PRO A 84 21.82 -2.67 -4.88
N GLY A 85 22.33 -2.81 -3.66
CA GLY A 85 21.82 -3.74 -2.64
C GLY A 85 20.53 -3.28 -1.98
N ARG A 86 20.15 -1.99 -2.14
CA ARG A 86 18.84 -1.48 -1.71
C ARG A 86 17.77 -1.82 -2.75
N GLY A 87 16.53 -1.95 -2.30
CA GLY A 87 15.41 -2.45 -3.11
C GLY A 87 14.94 -1.42 -4.13
N ASN A 88 13.76 -0.84 -3.87
CA ASN A 88 13.22 0.25 -4.70
C ASN A 88 13.75 1.63 -4.27
N ASP A 89 14.61 1.70 -3.26
CA ASP A 89 15.15 2.92 -2.65
C ASP A 89 16.70 2.96 -2.78
N LYS A 90 17.17 2.75 -4.01
CA LYS A 90 18.59 2.63 -4.37
C LYS A 90 19.41 3.89 -4.13
N PHE A 91 18.80 5.06 -4.08
CA PHE A 91 19.44 6.33 -3.79
C PHE A 91 19.10 6.84 -2.39
N LYS A 92 19.99 7.63 -1.81
CA LYS A 92 19.62 8.50 -0.70
C LYS A 92 18.90 9.71 -1.26
N LEU A 93 17.91 10.20 -0.52
CA LEU A 93 17.17 11.42 -0.83
C LEU A 93 17.07 12.26 0.44
N ARG A 94 17.29 13.57 0.32
CA ARG A 94 17.15 14.53 1.42
C ARG A 94 16.58 15.86 0.93
N VAL A 95 16.03 16.64 1.85
CA VAL A 95 15.86 18.08 1.63
C VAL A 95 17.25 18.71 1.47
N ALA A 96 17.41 19.58 0.46
CA ALA A 96 18.70 20.15 0.11
C ALA A 96 19.39 20.81 1.32
N GLY A 97 20.67 20.50 1.51
CA GLY A 97 21.47 21.02 2.61
C GLY A 97 21.26 20.36 3.98
N ASP A 98 20.37 19.37 4.13
CA ASP A 98 20.22 18.65 5.39
C ASP A 98 21.43 17.73 5.68
N SER A 99 22.32 18.20 6.54
CA SER A 99 23.55 17.49 6.93
C SER A 99 23.33 16.25 7.80
N ARG A 100 22.13 16.05 8.36
CA ARG A 100 21.80 14.88 9.19
C ARG A 100 21.71 13.59 8.38
N LEU A 101 21.47 13.69 7.08
CA LEU A 101 21.62 12.59 6.13
C LEU A 101 22.72 12.95 5.12
N PRO A 102 23.98 12.58 5.39
CA PRO A 102 25.08 12.84 4.46
C PRO A 102 24.87 12.11 3.13
N ILE A 103 25.02 12.88 2.05
CA ILE A 103 25.16 12.41 0.67
C ILE A 103 26.54 12.84 0.22
N ASP A 104 27.39 11.87 -0.11
CA ASP A 104 28.79 12.12 -0.48
C ASP A 104 28.89 12.68 -1.91
N ALA A 105 28.06 12.16 -2.82
CA ALA A 105 27.95 12.64 -4.19
C ALA A 105 26.47 12.83 -4.58
N VAL A 106 26.10 14.07 -4.89
CA VAL A 106 24.74 14.42 -5.36
C VAL A 106 24.70 14.26 -6.87
N PHE A 107 23.80 13.41 -7.35
CA PHE A 107 23.68 13.05 -8.76
C PHE A 107 22.64 13.93 -9.45
N ALA A 108 21.51 14.15 -8.78
CA ALA A 108 20.39 14.90 -9.32
C ALA A 108 19.80 15.85 -8.28
N ASP A 109 19.34 16.99 -8.78
CA ASP A 109 18.45 17.91 -8.08
C ASP A 109 17.01 17.58 -8.45
N VAL A 110 16.17 17.41 -7.43
CA VAL A 110 14.74 17.11 -7.59
C VAL A 110 13.94 18.28 -7.05
N TYR A 111 13.09 18.87 -7.89
CA TYR A 111 12.25 20.01 -7.51
C TYR A 111 10.77 19.63 -7.51
N LEU A 112 10.07 19.94 -6.43
CA LEU A 112 8.62 19.78 -6.30
C LEU A 112 7.96 21.14 -6.40
N TRP A 113 7.07 21.32 -7.38
CA TRP A 113 6.45 22.62 -7.64
C TRP A 113 5.08 22.46 -8.29
N GLN A 114 4.23 23.46 -8.08
CA GLN A 114 2.97 23.62 -8.79
C GLN A 114 3.14 24.78 -9.78
N GLU A 115 2.72 24.59 -11.02
CA GLU A 115 2.75 25.65 -12.02
C GLU A 115 1.80 26.78 -11.62
N ARG A 116 2.26 28.03 -11.68
CA ARG A 116 1.38 29.19 -11.51
C ARG A 116 0.61 29.41 -12.82
N THR A 117 -0.72 29.48 -12.75
CA THR A 117 -1.55 29.88 -13.90
C THR A 117 -2.53 30.98 -13.48
N GLU A 118 -3.00 31.78 -14.45
CA GLU A 118 -3.87 32.94 -14.18
C GLU A 118 -5.33 32.55 -13.89
N ASP A 119 -5.81 31.42 -14.44
CA ASP A 119 -7.25 31.09 -14.51
C ASP A 119 -7.60 29.65 -14.09
N ALA A 120 -6.64 28.84 -13.63
CA ALA A 120 -6.86 27.46 -13.21
C ALA A 120 -5.88 27.01 -12.10
N ASP A 121 -6.21 25.92 -11.40
CA ASP A 121 -5.21 25.22 -10.59
C ASP A 121 -4.15 24.65 -11.54
N GLY A 122 -2.92 25.11 -11.41
CA GLY A 122 -1.84 24.64 -12.26
C GLY A 122 -1.42 23.22 -11.93
N SER A 123 -0.81 22.58 -12.92
CA SER A 123 -0.33 21.21 -12.82
C SER A 123 0.80 21.08 -11.80
N TYR A 124 0.85 19.92 -11.13
CA TYR A 124 1.90 19.57 -10.18
C TYR A 124 3.03 18.83 -10.90
N TYR A 125 4.27 19.19 -10.60
CA TYR A 125 5.44 18.64 -11.29
C TYR A 125 6.52 18.18 -10.31
N ILE A 126 7.18 17.08 -10.69
CA ILE A 126 8.48 16.66 -10.16
C ILE A 126 9.49 16.90 -11.28
N THR A 127 10.41 17.85 -11.08
CA THR A 127 11.48 18.13 -12.06
C THR A 127 12.77 17.46 -11.64
N LEU A 128 13.38 16.69 -12.54
CA LEU A 128 14.72 16.13 -12.35
C LEU A 128 15.74 16.97 -13.12
N SER A 129 16.80 17.40 -12.45
CA SER A 129 17.92 18.11 -13.06
C SER A 129 19.21 17.34 -12.78
N ASN A 130 19.89 16.91 -13.84
CA ASN A 130 21.14 16.19 -13.74
C ASN A 130 22.28 17.14 -13.31
N ARG A 131 22.93 16.83 -12.19
CA ARG A 131 24.04 17.62 -11.64
C ARG A 131 25.39 17.11 -12.11
N LEU A 132 25.49 15.83 -12.49
CA LEU A 132 26.73 15.20 -12.94
C LEU A 132 27.06 15.55 -14.38
N ASN A 133 26.04 15.62 -15.23
CA ASN A 133 26.16 15.86 -16.66
C ASN A 133 25.39 17.13 -17.07
N PRO A 134 26.07 18.29 -17.15
CA PRO A 134 25.45 19.54 -17.62
C PRO A 134 24.97 19.49 -19.08
N GLU A 135 25.48 18.55 -19.88
CA GLU A 135 25.14 18.37 -21.29
C GLU A 135 24.07 17.29 -21.50
N ASP A 136 23.47 16.76 -20.43
CA ASP A 136 22.37 15.79 -20.52
C ASP A 136 21.19 16.41 -21.29
N PRO A 137 20.86 15.90 -22.50
CA PRO A 137 19.79 16.46 -23.32
C PRO A 137 18.41 16.30 -22.70
N ASN A 138 18.28 15.42 -21.69
CA ASN A 138 17.05 15.13 -20.98
C ASN A 138 16.92 15.95 -19.67
N SER A 139 17.87 16.83 -19.37
CA SER A 139 17.90 17.65 -18.17
C SER A 139 17.57 19.13 -18.48
N PRO A 140 16.61 19.77 -17.79
CA PRO A 140 15.70 19.19 -16.80
C PRO A 140 14.55 18.39 -17.43
N ALA A 141 14.13 17.31 -16.77
CA ALA A 141 12.92 16.56 -17.12
C ALA A 141 11.75 16.97 -16.21
N HIS A 142 10.71 17.57 -16.78
CA HIS A 142 9.49 17.93 -16.07
C HIS A 142 8.47 16.79 -16.11
N LEU A 143 8.31 16.09 -14.99
CA LEU A 143 7.40 14.95 -14.86
C LEU A 143 6.09 15.44 -14.22
N GLU A 144 5.00 15.44 -14.99
CA GLU A 144 3.68 15.87 -14.50
C GLU A 144 3.10 14.82 -13.55
N VAL A 145 2.66 15.21 -12.36
CA VAL A 145 1.99 14.34 -11.39
C VAL A 145 0.53 14.15 -11.81
N LYS A 146 0.21 12.98 -12.37
CA LYS A 146 -1.14 12.61 -12.78
C LYS A 146 -2.01 12.14 -11.62
N LEU A 147 -1.43 11.36 -10.69
CA LEU A 147 -2.17 10.83 -9.54
C LEU A 147 -1.31 10.82 -8.27
N LEU A 148 -1.96 11.08 -7.15
CA LEU A 148 -1.47 10.75 -5.81
C LEU A 148 -1.93 9.34 -5.47
N TYR A 149 -1.03 8.46 -5.02
CA TYR A 149 -1.35 7.10 -4.60
C TYR A 149 -1.02 6.86 -3.14
N GLY A 150 -2.02 6.56 -2.32
CA GLY A 150 -1.83 6.21 -0.91
C GLY A 150 -2.53 7.23 -0.03
N GLY A 151 -1.85 7.80 0.97
CA GLY A 151 -2.37 8.91 1.80
C GLY A 151 -3.42 8.51 2.84
N ALA A 152 -4.38 7.66 2.46
CA ALA A 152 -5.28 6.97 3.40
C ALA A 152 -4.55 5.89 4.25
N VAL A 153 -3.29 5.63 3.90
CA VAL A 153 -2.34 4.79 4.62
C VAL A 153 -1.11 5.62 4.97
N HIS A 154 -0.12 5.03 5.62
CA HIS A 154 1.02 5.78 6.18
C HIS A 154 2.01 6.34 5.15
N ASP A 155 1.82 6.06 3.86
CA ASP A 155 2.64 6.58 2.78
C ASP A 155 1.82 7.02 1.57
N GLN A 156 2.37 7.97 0.82
CA GLN A 156 1.89 8.39 -0.48
C GLN A 156 3.01 8.27 -1.51
N ARG A 157 2.67 7.86 -2.74
CA ARG A 157 3.56 7.74 -3.90
C ARG A 157 3.00 8.61 -5.01
N TYR A 158 3.89 9.12 -5.85
CA TYR A 158 3.49 9.99 -6.94
C TYR A 158 3.51 9.18 -8.23
N ILE A 159 2.47 9.37 -9.03
CA ILE A 159 2.31 8.75 -10.33
C ILE A 159 2.48 9.87 -11.34
N VAL A 160 3.50 9.74 -12.18
CA VAL A 160 3.91 10.78 -13.12
C VAL A 160 3.80 10.32 -14.57
N ALA A 161 3.50 11.26 -15.46
CA ALA A 161 3.69 11.08 -16.89
C ALA A 161 5.12 11.45 -17.28
N ALA A 162 5.70 10.71 -18.22
CA ALA A 162 6.98 11.07 -18.81
C ALA A 162 6.78 12.16 -19.88
N PRO A 163 7.61 13.22 -19.90
CA PRO A 163 7.53 14.25 -20.92
C PRO A 163 7.95 13.68 -22.28
N ALA A 164 7.45 14.29 -23.36
CA ALA A 164 7.73 13.86 -24.73
C ALA A 164 9.23 13.85 -25.08
N SER A 165 10.05 14.65 -24.38
CA SER A 165 11.52 14.64 -24.51
C SER A 165 12.15 13.30 -24.16
N LEU A 166 11.51 12.48 -23.29
CA LEU A 166 11.97 11.14 -22.94
C LEU A 166 11.36 10.03 -23.82
N GLY A 167 10.78 10.40 -24.96
CA GLY A 167 10.17 9.50 -25.93
C GLY A 167 8.68 9.28 -25.75
N ASN A 168 8.06 8.54 -26.68
CA ASN A 168 6.62 8.26 -26.65
C ASN A 168 6.27 7.28 -25.53
N ARG A 169 5.80 7.81 -24.40
CA ARG A 169 5.53 7.06 -23.17
C ARG A 169 4.12 7.36 -22.61
N PRO A 170 3.04 6.82 -23.21
CA PRO A 170 1.67 7.13 -22.78
C PRO A 170 1.30 6.59 -21.39
N GLY A 171 2.02 5.56 -20.89
CA GLY A 171 1.81 5.04 -19.55
C GLY A 171 2.21 6.02 -18.44
N TRP A 172 1.73 5.75 -17.22
CA TRP A 172 2.06 6.56 -16.05
C TRP A 172 2.87 5.75 -15.07
N TYR A 173 3.83 6.37 -14.41
CA TYR A 173 4.92 5.69 -13.73
C TYR A 173 4.97 6.10 -12.27
N THR A 174 5.27 5.15 -11.37
CA THR A 174 5.51 5.53 -9.97
C THR A 174 6.89 6.14 -9.79
N LEU A 175 6.95 7.27 -9.09
CA LEU A 175 8.17 7.98 -8.74
C LEU A 175 7.98 8.64 -7.37
N LEU A 176 9.04 8.68 -6.57
CA LEU A 176 9.08 9.39 -5.29
C LEU A 176 8.06 8.88 -4.26
N ARG A 177 8.39 9.07 -2.98
CA ARG A 177 7.50 8.66 -1.90
C ARG A 177 7.56 9.60 -0.72
N TYR A 178 6.40 9.88 -0.17
CA TYR A 178 6.17 10.67 1.02
C TYR A 178 5.70 9.77 2.17
N ASN A 179 6.29 9.91 3.34
CA ASN A 179 5.92 9.21 4.56
C ASN A 179 5.16 10.16 5.49
N LEU A 180 3.87 9.91 5.70
CA LEU A 180 3.00 10.81 6.48
C LEU A 180 3.40 10.90 7.95
N SER A 181 4.04 9.86 8.51
CA SER A 181 4.59 9.87 9.86
C SER A 181 6.11 10.05 9.88
N GLY A 182 6.71 10.45 8.76
CA GLY A 182 8.13 10.68 8.63
C GLY A 182 8.59 11.94 9.35
N SER A 183 9.88 12.01 9.67
CA SER A 183 10.48 13.26 10.15
C SER A 183 11.91 13.40 9.64
N ASP A 184 12.24 14.55 9.06
CA ASP A 184 13.61 14.84 8.64
C ASP A 184 14.56 15.04 9.82
N SER A 185 14.06 15.07 11.06
CA SER A 185 14.91 14.96 12.27
C SER A 185 15.49 13.57 12.50
N ARG A 186 15.02 12.52 11.81
CA ARG A 186 15.54 11.16 11.93
C ARG A 186 16.89 11.03 11.21
N LEU A 187 17.78 10.20 11.74
CA LEU A 187 19.09 9.95 11.12
C LEU A 187 18.99 8.81 10.10
N ASN A 188 18.14 7.81 10.36
CA ASN A 188 17.89 6.74 9.40
C ASN A 188 17.00 7.24 8.24
N ARG A 189 17.49 7.10 7.01
CA ARG A 189 16.77 7.46 5.77
C ARG A 189 15.36 6.87 5.68
N GLN A 190 15.12 5.66 6.21
CA GLN A 190 13.83 4.95 6.13
C GLN A 190 12.75 5.50 7.07
N ARG A 191 13.05 6.56 7.81
CA ARG A 191 12.15 7.17 8.80
C ARG A 191 11.93 8.66 8.51
N ARG A 192 12.46 9.15 7.40
CA ARG A 192 12.38 10.56 6.99
C ARG A 192 11.08 10.85 6.26
N VAL A 193 10.86 12.10 5.88
CA VAL A 193 9.63 12.49 5.16
C VAL A 193 9.68 11.98 3.72
N TRP A 194 10.74 12.36 3.00
CA TRP A 194 10.93 12.01 1.59
C TRP A 194 11.84 10.81 1.41
N HIS A 195 11.48 9.93 0.48
CA HIS A 195 12.25 8.73 0.15
C HIS A 195 12.38 8.55 -1.36
N ASP A 196 13.53 8.00 -1.78
CA ASP A 196 13.65 7.42 -3.11
C ASP A 196 12.57 6.34 -3.29
N TYR A 197 11.92 6.41 -4.44
CA TYR A 197 11.08 5.34 -4.93
C TYR A 197 11.30 5.18 -6.44
N LYS A 198 12.18 4.22 -6.76
CA LYS A 198 12.51 3.74 -8.10
C LYS A 198 13.14 4.81 -9.01
N PHE A 199 13.88 5.77 -8.45
CA PHE A 199 14.65 6.73 -9.26
C PHE A 199 15.64 6.06 -10.20
N TYR A 200 16.14 4.87 -9.87
CA TYR A 200 17.05 4.10 -10.73
C TYR A 200 16.44 3.66 -12.06
N LEU A 201 15.12 3.70 -12.22
CA LEU A 201 14.46 3.46 -13.51
C LEU A 201 14.39 4.72 -14.36
N TRP A 202 14.69 5.88 -13.78
CA TRP A 202 14.71 7.18 -14.44
C TRP A 202 16.14 7.68 -14.71
N TRP A 203 17.13 6.83 -14.47
CA TRP A 203 18.54 7.19 -14.45
C TRP A 203 19.36 6.11 -15.14
N ASN A 204 20.11 6.49 -16.16
CA ASN A 204 21.00 5.61 -16.90
C ASN A 204 22.45 5.90 -16.51
N ALA A 205 23.22 4.83 -16.28
CA ALA A 205 24.61 4.88 -15.84
C ALA A 205 25.62 5.12 -17.00
N GLY A 206 25.17 5.69 -18.11
CA GLY A 206 26.00 6.01 -19.27
C GLY A 206 26.64 4.80 -19.96
N GLU A 207 27.69 5.08 -20.73
CA GLU A 207 28.46 4.07 -21.46
C GLU A 207 29.37 3.25 -20.54
N ASP A 208 29.86 3.88 -19.45
CA ASP A 208 30.76 3.24 -18.51
C ASP A 208 30.06 2.26 -17.55
N ASN A 209 28.72 2.24 -17.57
CA ASN A 209 27.85 1.42 -16.71
C ASN A 209 28.09 1.66 -15.21
N ARG A 210 28.54 2.85 -14.82
CA ARG A 210 28.85 3.21 -13.45
C ARG A 210 28.15 4.51 -13.06
N TYR A 211 27.09 4.34 -12.27
CA TYR A 211 26.40 5.44 -11.59
C TYR A 211 27.36 6.40 -10.87
N GLY A 212 27.10 7.70 -11.03
CA GLY A 212 27.89 8.76 -10.41
C GLY A 212 28.97 9.35 -11.30
N SER A 213 28.95 9.06 -12.61
CA SER A 213 29.87 9.58 -13.62
C SER A 213 29.24 10.74 -14.42
N VAL A 214 30.06 11.40 -15.25
CA VAL A 214 29.62 12.55 -16.07
C VAL A 214 28.89 12.14 -17.35
N ASP A 215 28.83 10.85 -17.68
CA ASP A 215 28.06 10.29 -18.79
C ASP A 215 26.70 9.72 -18.34
N ASP A 216 26.37 9.80 -17.05
CA ASP A 216 25.03 9.53 -16.54
C ASP A 216 24.00 10.47 -17.20
N VAL A 217 22.82 9.93 -17.53
CA VAL A 217 21.72 10.68 -18.15
C VAL A 217 20.36 10.31 -17.56
N ILE A 218 19.43 11.26 -17.57
CA ILE A 218 18.02 10.99 -17.26
C ILE A 218 17.42 10.18 -18.41
N GLU A 219 16.64 9.14 -18.08
CA GLU A 219 15.96 8.29 -19.08
C GLU A 219 14.53 7.97 -18.62
N ALA A 220 13.60 7.70 -19.54
CA ALA A 220 12.31 7.13 -19.16
C ALA A 220 12.44 5.64 -18.80
N PRO A 221 11.65 5.14 -17.82
CA PRO A 221 11.63 3.72 -17.48
C PRO A 221 11.39 2.82 -18.70
N PRO A 222 11.96 1.60 -18.75
CA PRO A 222 11.73 0.68 -19.86
C PRO A 222 10.24 0.40 -20.12
N VAL A 223 9.89 0.10 -21.37
CA VAL A 223 8.50 -0.17 -21.77
C VAL A 223 7.90 -1.26 -20.90
N ASN A 224 6.67 -1.03 -20.41
CA ASN A 224 5.94 -1.95 -19.51
C ASN A 224 6.60 -2.22 -18.15
N GLN A 225 7.67 -1.52 -17.79
CA GLN A 225 8.25 -1.52 -16.46
C GLN A 225 7.80 -0.28 -15.69
N ASN A 226 7.45 -0.47 -14.41
CA ASN A 226 7.08 0.61 -13.49
C ASN A 226 5.80 1.42 -13.84
N THR A 227 5.08 1.04 -14.89
CA THR A 227 3.82 1.69 -15.27
C THR A 227 2.67 1.22 -14.41
N ILE A 228 1.79 2.10 -13.94
CA ILE A 228 0.61 1.73 -13.13
C ILE A 228 -0.38 0.87 -13.91
N GLN A 229 -0.45 1.01 -15.23
CA GLN A 229 -1.40 0.30 -16.09
C GLN A 229 -1.14 -1.20 -16.06
N THR A 230 0.13 -1.56 -16.04
CA THR A 230 0.54 -2.93 -15.80
C THR A 230 0.55 -3.20 -14.28
N MET A 231 1.07 -2.27 -13.45
CA MET A 231 1.39 -2.52 -12.03
C MET A 231 0.30 -2.50 -10.99
N CYS A 232 -0.75 -1.73 -11.22
CA CYS A 232 -1.63 -1.33 -10.14
C CYS A 232 -3.09 -1.28 -10.59
N ALA A 233 -3.35 -0.92 -11.84
CA ALA A 233 -4.67 -0.75 -12.43
C ALA A 233 -5.60 -1.96 -12.23
N SER A 234 -5.08 -3.19 -12.34
CA SER A 234 -5.93 -4.38 -12.19
C SER A 234 -6.43 -4.62 -10.76
N CYS A 235 -5.87 -3.95 -9.76
CA CYS A 235 -6.53 -3.79 -8.46
C CYS A 235 -7.34 -2.50 -8.46
N HIS A 236 -6.73 -1.38 -8.87
CA HIS A 236 -7.25 -0.03 -8.65
C HIS A 236 -8.22 0.53 -9.70
N PHE A 237 -8.65 -0.18 -10.74
CA PHE A 237 -9.66 0.32 -11.71
C PHE A 237 -10.94 -0.53 -11.71
N THR A 238 -12.07 0.03 -11.32
CA THR A 238 -13.32 -0.75 -11.41
C THR A 238 -13.64 -1.02 -12.88
N GLY A 239 -14.12 -2.23 -13.21
CA GLY A 239 -14.29 -2.63 -14.61
C GLY A 239 -13.01 -2.84 -15.42
N TRP A 240 -11.84 -2.94 -14.77
CA TRP A 240 -10.53 -3.07 -15.41
C TRP A 240 -10.49 -3.95 -16.68
N GLU A 241 -9.96 -3.38 -17.74
CA GLU A 241 -9.58 -4.04 -18.99
C GLU A 241 -8.15 -3.61 -19.36
N ARG A 242 -7.38 -4.49 -20.03
CA ARG A 242 -6.03 -4.18 -20.54
C ARG A 242 -5.99 -4.33 -22.05
N TYR A 243 -5.30 -3.41 -22.71
CA TYR A 243 -5.01 -3.47 -24.14
C TYR A 243 -3.54 -3.11 -24.42
N LEU A 244 -3.04 -3.50 -25.59
CA LEU A 244 -1.71 -3.09 -26.08
C LEU A 244 -1.89 -1.87 -26.98
N ASP A 245 -1.18 -0.80 -26.68
CA ASP A 245 -0.99 0.30 -27.61
C ASP A 245 0.09 -0.07 -28.62
N GLU A 246 -0.31 -0.31 -29.87
CA GLU A 246 0.59 -0.73 -30.96
C GLU A 246 1.64 0.33 -31.30
N SER A 247 1.37 1.61 -31.04
CA SER A 247 2.27 2.71 -31.39
C SER A 247 3.49 2.80 -30.47
N SER A 248 3.29 2.55 -29.17
CA SER A 248 4.33 2.64 -28.14
C SER A 248 4.79 1.28 -27.62
N GLY A 249 4.06 0.20 -27.94
CA GLY A 249 4.26 -1.14 -27.37
C GLY A 249 3.88 -1.23 -25.88
N GLN A 250 3.20 -0.22 -25.33
CA GLN A 250 2.81 -0.19 -23.93
C GLN A 250 1.47 -0.88 -23.71
N PHE A 251 1.37 -1.65 -22.63
CA PHE A 251 0.10 -2.11 -22.12
C PHE A 251 -0.57 -0.99 -21.33
N LEU A 252 -1.73 -0.57 -21.81
CA LEU A 252 -2.59 0.40 -21.18
C LEU A 252 -3.82 -0.29 -20.57
N ALA A 253 -4.58 0.45 -19.77
CA ALA A 253 -5.74 -0.09 -19.08
C ALA A 253 -6.92 0.88 -19.13
N ARG A 254 -8.12 0.33 -19.13
CA ARG A 254 -9.40 1.05 -18.99
C ARG A 254 -10.04 0.77 -17.65
N ALA A 255 -10.93 1.65 -17.23
CA ALA A 255 -11.87 1.40 -16.16
C ALA A 255 -13.29 1.44 -16.73
N VAL A 256 -14.30 1.27 -15.87
CA VAL A 256 -15.69 1.48 -16.27
C VAL A 256 -15.98 2.97 -16.33
N ASN A 257 -16.64 3.39 -17.41
CA ASN A 257 -17.14 4.75 -17.57
C ASN A 257 -18.20 5.01 -16.49
N ASP A 258 -18.05 6.11 -15.76
CA ASP A 258 -18.94 6.53 -14.68
C ASP A 258 -19.13 8.05 -14.77
N VAL A 259 -20.38 8.51 -14.73
CA VAL A 259 -20.71 9.94 -14.81
C VAL A 259 -20.09 10.78 -13.68
N ASN A 260 -19.77 10.14 -12.55
CA ASN A 260 -19.02 10.74 -11.44
C ASN A 260 -17.62 10.11 -11.28
N GLY A 261 -17.05 9.63 -12.39
CA GLY A 261 -15.67 9.17 -12.49
C GLY A 261 -14.67 10.25 -12.05
N ALA A 262 -13.50 9.82 -11.57
CA ALA A 262 -12.55 10.73 -10.91
C ALA A 262 -11.60 11.41 -11.90
N ILE A 263 -11.26 10.72 -12.98
CA ILE A 263 -10.32 11.15 -14.01
C ILE A 263 -10.69 10.43 -15.31
N ASN A 264 -10.27 10.93 -16.45
CA ASN A 264 -10.31 10.22 -17.73
C ASN A 264 -8.92 9.61 -17.99
N ILE A 265 -8.83 8.30 -18.17
CA ILE A 265 -7.56 7.58 -18.31
C ILE A 265 -7.29 7.05 -19.72
N ASP A 266 -8.28 7.02 -20.60
CA ASP A 266 -8.17 6.44 -21.94
C ASP A 266 -8.62 7.36 -23.07
N ASP A 267 -8.74 8.66 -22.76
CA ASP A 267 -9.01 9.77 -23.67
C ASP A 267 -10.33 9.64 -24.46
N ASP A 268 -11.30 8.90 -23.92
CA ASP A 268 -12.68 8.88 -24.44
C ASP A 268 -13.48 10.11 -23.95
N PRO A 269 -14.73 10.36 -24.39
CA PRO A 269 -15.52 11.50 -23.91
C PRO A 269 -16.02 11.38 -22.46
N GLU A 270 -15.89 10.21 -21.84
CA GLU A 270 -16.43 9.90 -20.53
C GLU A 270 -15.35 10.00 -19.43
N MET A 271 -15.79 9.91 -18.17
CA MET A 271 -14.90 9.87 -17.00
C MET A 271 -14.86 8.45 -16.47
N ASP A 272 -13.74 8.06 -15.87
CA ASP A 272 -13.48 6.71 -15.42
C ASP A 272 -13.63 6.52 -13.91
N GLU A 273 -14.19 5.36 -13.52
CA GLU A 273 -14.13 4.90 -12.14
C GLU A 273 -12.77 4.26 -11.80
N ILE A 274 -11.84 5.12 -11.41
CA ILE A 274 -10.66 4.70 -10.67
C ILE A 274 -11.00 4.37 -9.21
N ASN A 275 -10.12 3.60 -8.59
CA ASN A 275 -10.21 2.96 -7.27
C ASN A 275 -11.16 1.76 -7.17
N ILE A 276 -11.33 1.23 -5.95
CA ILE A 276 -12.10 0.02 -5.65
C ILE A 276 -13.58 0.36 -5.49
N GLY A 277 -14.32 0.33 -6.60
CA GLY A 277 -15.78 0.48 -6.73
C GLY A 277 -16.58 -0.71 -6.22
N CYS A 278 -17.91 -0.56 -6.18
CA CYS A 278 -18.86 -1.58 -5.73
C CYS A 278 -18.61 -2.94 -6.41
N GLU A 279 -18.38 -2.90 -7.72
CA GLU A 279 -18.28 -4.07 -8.59
C GLU A 279 -16.95 -4.83 -8.43
N ARG A 280 -15.98 -4.27 -7.70
CA ARG A 280 -14.78 -5.01 -7.27
C ARG A 280 -15.11 -6.08 -6.24
N CYS A 281 -16.09 -5.84 -5.37
CA CYS A 281 -16.51 -6.78 -4.32
C CYS A 281 -17.76 -7.58 -4.73
N HIS A 282 -18.67 -6.94 -5.46
CA HIS A 282 -19.96 -7.50 -5.86
C HIS A 282 -19.97 -8.13 -7.27
N GLY A 283 -18.92 -7.88 -8.06
CA GLY A 283 -18.85 -8.31 -9.45
C GLY A 283 -19.63 -7.38 -10.38
N PRO A 284 -19.57 -7.63 -11.71
CA PRO A 284 -20.25 -6.81 -12.71
C PRO A 284 -21.77 -6.81 -12.53
N GLY A 285 -22.36 -5.62 -12.45
CA GLY A 285 -23.76 -5.38 -12.06
C GLY A 285 -24.75 -5.20 -13.22
N SER A 286 -24.29 -5.20 -14.48
CA SER A 286 -25.16 -5.01 -15.67
C SER A 286 -26.40 -5.91 -15.69
N GLU A 287 -26.24 -7.20 -15.43
CA GLU A 287 -27.37 -8.14 -15.38
C GLU A 287 -28.30 -7.86 -14.19
N HIS A 288 -27.74 -7.47 -13.04
CA HIS A 288 -28.52 -7.12 -11.85
C HIS A 288 -29.40 -5.88 -12.10
N VAL A 289 -28.82 -4.83 -12.67
CA VAL A 289 -29.54 -3.60 -13.05
C VAL A 289 -30.61 -3.90 -14.09
N ALA A 290 -30.27 -4.65 -15.15
CA ALA A 290 -31.21 -5.01 -16.22
C ALA A 290 -32.38 -5.87 -15.74
N ASN A 291 -32.23 -6.58 -14.62
CA ASN A 291 -33.25 -7.45 -14.05
C ASN A 291 -33.89 -6.87 -12.78
N ALA A 292 -34.01 -5.53 -12.71
CA ALA A 292 -34.69 -4.80 -11.63
C ALA A 292 -34.12 -5.12 -10.23
N GLY A 293 -32.80 -5.24 -10.12
CA GLY A 293 -32.12 -5.42 -8.83
C GLY A 293 -32.22 -6.83 -8.25
N GLN A 294 -32.49 -7.85 -9.06
CA GLN A 294 -32.54 -9.23 -8.57
C GLN A 294 -31.17 -9.70 -8.08
N SER A 295 -31.10 -10.15 -6.82
CA SER A 295 -29.85 -10.55 -6.14
C SER A 295 -29.13 -11.74 -6.80
N ARG A 296 -29.85 -12.60 -7.54
CA ARG A 296 -29.25 -13.74 -8.23
C ARG A 296 -28.28 -13.37 -9.36
N PHE A 297 -28.20 -12.10 -9.76
CA PHE A 297 -27.31 -11.62 -10.81
C PHE A 297 -26.12 -10.84 -10.26
N ILE A 298 -25.85 -10.88 -8.96
CA ILE A 298 -24.74 -10.16 -8.34
C ILE A 298 -24.19 -10.94 -7.14
N VAL A 299 -22.90 -10.78 -6.85
CA VAL A 299 -22.31 -11.42 -5.67
C VAL A 299 -22.74 -10.65 -4.42
N ASN A 300 -23.19 -11.39 -3.40
CA ASN A 300 -23.40 -10.88 -2.06
C ASN A 300 -22.38 -11.54 -1.10
N PRO A 301 -21.32 -10.80 -0.68
CA PRO A 301 -20.30 -11.36 0.21
C PRO A 301 -20.82 -11.95 1.52
N LYS A 302 -21.94 -11.45 2.06
CA LYS A 302 -22.57 -11.96 3.29
C LYS A 302 -23.18 -13.35 3.12
N LEU A 303 -23.52 -13.73 1.89
CA LEU A 303 -24.10 -15.04 1.56
C LEU A 303 -23.08 -16.00 0.93
N LEU A 304 -21.79 -15.66 1.00
CA LEU A 304 -20.69 -16.57 0.65
C LEU A 304 -20.28 -17.42 1.86
N SER A 305 -19.72 -18.60 1.61
CA SER A 305 -18.98 -19.33 2.65
C SER A 305 -17.82 -18.47 3.17
N ALA A 306 -17.47 -18.58 4.46
CA ALA A 306 -16.40 -17.78 5.08
C ALA A 306 -15.10 -17.74 4.24
N GLU A 307 -14.68 -18.89 3.70
CA GLU A 307 -13.52 -18.98 2.80
C GLU A 307 -13.67 -18.13 1.52
N ARG A 308 -14.83 -18.16 0.86
CA ARG A 308 -15.11 -17.37 -0.35
C ARG A 308 -15.23 -15.88 -0.04
N SER A 309 -15.83 -15.53 1.10
CA SER A 309 -15.89 -14.14 1.59
C SER A 309 -14.46 -13.60 1.79
N SER A 310 -13.59 -14.32 2.49
CA SER A 310 -12.19 -13.93 2.67
C SER A 310 -11.41 -13.83 1.35
N VAL A 311 -11.74 -14.66 0.35
CA VAL A 311 -11.12 -14.60 -0.99
C VAL A 311 -11.45 -13.30 -1.72
N VAL A 312 -12.61 -12.66 -1.48
CA VAL A 312 -12.91 -11.33 -2.04
C VAL A 312 -11.80 -10.35 -1.64
N CYS A 313 -11.41 -10.34 -0.37
CA CYS A 313 -10.31 -9.50 0.16
C CYS A 313 -8.93 -10.01 -0.30
N GLY A 314 -8.74 -11.33 -0.33
CA GLY A 314 -7.50 -11.98 -0.73
C GLY A 314 -7.08 -11.74 -2.18
N ARG A 315 -7.96 -11.19 -3.02
CA ARG A 315 -7.57 -10.72 -4.37
C ARG A 315 -6.61 -9.53 -4.35
N CYS A 316 -6.61 -8.73 -3.27
CA CYS A 316 -5.78 -7.52 -3.16
C CYS A 316 -4.97 -7.44 -1.85
N HIS A 317 -5.50 -7.93 -0.72
CA HIS A 317 -4.82 -7.96 0.57
C HIS A 317 -3.87 -9.16 0.72
N ASP A 318 -3.26 -9.53 -0.39
CA ASP A 318 -2.29 -10.59 -0.53
C ASP A 318 -1.18 -10.10 -1.48
N ARG A 319 0.01 -10.68 -1.38
CA ARG A 319 1.14 -10.40 -2.29
C ARG A 319 1.46 -11.58 -3.22
N ARG A 320 0.55 -12.55 -3.34
CA ARG A 320 0.60 -13.59 -4.38
C ARG A 320 0.67 -12.97 -5.77
N GLN A 321 1.42 -13.61 -6.67
CA GLN A 321 1.55 -13.12 -8.03
C GLN A 321 0.69 -13.92 -9.02
N GLY A 322 -0.04 -13.23 -9.89
CA GLY A 322 -0.80 -13.84 -10.99
C GLY A 322 0.05 -14.09 -12.24
N TYR A 323 -0.59 -14.56 -13.30
CA TYR A 323 0.06 -14.85 -14.58
C TYR A 323 0.24 -13.55 -15.37
N GLY A 324 1.25 -12.76 -14.99
CA GLY A 324 1.58 -11.48 -15.62
C GLY A 324 2.49 -11.56 -16.84
N GLY A 325 3.14 -12.71 -17.11
CA GLY A 325 4.20 -12.86 -18.12
C GLY A 325 5.62 -12.63 -17.57
N GLU A 326 6.65 -12.80 -18.42
CA GLU A 326 8.08 -12.64 -18.04
C GLU A 326 8.43 -11.20 -17.62
N ILE A 327 7.74 -10.21 -18.18
CA ILE A 327 8.09 -8.79 -18.02
C ILE A 327 7.51 -8.18 -16.73
N ILE A 328 6.66 -8.90 -15.98
CA ILE A 328 5.81 -8.19 -15.02
C ILE A 328 5.61 -8.83 -13.64
N GLY A 329 6.00 -8.06 -12.62
CA GLY A 329 6.07 -8.43 -11.21
C GLY A 329 4.76 -8.21 -10.47
N TYR A 330 3.66 -8.78 -10.95
CA TYR A 330 2.34 -8.45 -10.42
C TYR A 330 1.82 -9.29 -9.29
N THR A 331 1.46 -8.61 -8.19
CA THR A 331 0.70 -9.14 -7.06
C THR A 331 -0.80 -9.34 -7.36
N GLN A 332 -1.23 -9.26 -8.62
CA GLN A 332 -2.64 -9.22 -8.96
C GLN A 332 -3.10 -10.60 -9.42
N ALA A 333 -4.34 -10.96 -9.12
CA ALA A 333 -4.90 -12.26 -9.41
C ALA A 333 -5.35 -12.39 -10.88
N LEU A 334 -4.40 -12.32 -11.83
CA LEU A 334 -4.63 -12.47 -13.26
C LEU A 334 -4.46 -13.93 -13.71
N SER A 335 -5.31 -14.39 -14.62
CA SER A 335 -5.19 -15.69 -15.30
C SER A 335 -4.16 -15.63 -16.43
N MET A 336 -3.80 -16.79 -17.00
CA MET A 336 -2.88 -16.87 -18.15
C MET A 336 -3.42 -16.14 -19.39
N GLU A 337 -4.73 -16.07 -19.50
CA GLU A 337 -5.47 -15.38 -20.55
C GLU A 337 -5.56 -13.87 -20.30
N GLY A 338 -5.05 -13.38 -19.17
CA GLY A 338 -5.07 -11.97 -18.79
C GLY A 338 -6.37 -11.53 -18.10
N GLU A 339 -7.23 -12.46 -17.67
CA GLU A 339 -8.47 -12.13 -16.98
C GLU A 339 -8.23 -11.91 -15.48
N LEU A 340 -8.88 -10.90 -14.92
CA LEU A 340 -8.86 -10.68 -13.47
C LEU A 340 -9.86 -11.62 -12.77
N ALA A 341 -9.41 -12.28 -11.70
CA ALA A 341 -10.25 -13.08 -10.83
C ALA A 341 -11.52 -12.31 -10.44
N ARG A 342 -12.71 -12.89 -10.59
CA ARG A 342 -13.98 -12.30 -10.14
C ARG A 342 -14.21 -12.54 -8.64
N PRO A 343 -15.01 -11.72 -7.94
CA PRO A 343 -15.39 -12.01 -6.56
C PRO A 343 -16.27 -13.27 -6.46
N GLY A 344 -16.32 -13.88 -5.28
CA GLY A 344 -17.13 -15.09 -5.03
C GLY A 344 -16.48 -16.42 -5.41
N ILE A 345 -15.32 -16.41 -6.08
CA ILE A 345 -14.57 -17.65 -6.41
C ILE A 345 -14.00 -18.31 -5.14
N SER A 346 -13.70 -19.61 -5.25
CA SER A 346 -13.00 -20.33 -4.17
C SER A 346 -11.51 -19.96 -4.11
N ARG A 347 -10.88 -20.19 -2.97
CA ARG A 347 -9.41 -20.08 -2.82
C ARG A 347 -8.69 -21.08 -3.70
N HIS A 348 -9.26 -22.27 -3.90
CA HIS A 348 -8.71 -23.25 -4.82
C HIS A 348 -8.59 -22.66 -6.22
N GLU A 349 -9.69 -22.10 -6.75
CA GLU A 349 -9.72 -21.47 -8.06
C GLU A 349 -8.78 -20.26 -8.17
N LEU A 350 -8.76 -19.39 -7.16
CA LEU A 350 -7.83 -18.27 -7.09
C LEU A 350 -6.36 -18.73 -7.22
N ILE A 351 -6.01 -19.84 -6.59
CA ILE A 351 -4.63 -20.37 -6.60
C ILE A 351 -4.33 -21.13 -7.89
N THR A 352 -5.27 -21.89 -8.43
CA THR A 352 -5.00 -22.75 -9.59
C THR A 352 -5.06 -21.97 -10.89
N LYS A 353 -6.01 -21.03 -11.03
CA LYS A 353 -6.24 -20.28 -12.27
C LYS A 353 -5.66 -18.88 -12.29
N PHE A 354 -5.55 -18.21 -11.14
CA PHE A 354 -5.21 -16.78 -11.05
C PHE A 354 -3.93 -16.50 -10.25
N THR A 355 -3.13 -17.54 -9.97
CA THR A 355 -1.84 -17.40 -9.28
C THR A 355 -0.78 -18.22 -10.01
N ASP A 356 0.31 -17.57 -10.38
CA ASP A 356 1.46 -18.19 -11.04
C ASP A 356 2.12 -19.24 -10.10
N PRO A 357 2.27 -20.50 -10.52
CA PRO A 357 2.82 -21.59 -9.71
C PRO A 357 4.29 -21.47 -9.38
N ILE A 358 5.08 -20.83 -10.23
CA ILE A 358 6.49 -20.54 -9.97
C ILE A 358 6.58 -19.42 -8.93
N LYS A 359 5.58 -18.54 -8.88
CA LYS A 359 5.48 -17.41 -7.95
C LYS A 359 4.42 -17.62 -6.84
N LYS A 360 4.00 -18.89 -6.60
CA LYS A 360 2.85 -19.24 -5.76
C LYS A 360 3.08 -18.95 -4.27
N GLY A 361 2.05 -18.34 -3.68
CA GLY A 361 1.68 -18.50 -2.27
C GLY A 361 2.10 -17.37 -1.33
N PRO A 362 1.47 -17.27 -0.14
CA PRO A 362 1.82 -16.28 0.86
C PRO A 362 3.29 -16.47 1.17
N THR A 363 4.12 -15.51 0.78
CA THR A 363 5.39 -15.24 1.48
C THR A 363 6.15 -16.48 1.96
N MET A 364 6.50 -17.39 1.06
CA MET A 364 7.44 -18.46 1.40
C MET A 364 8.81 -17.99 0.93
N ARG A 365 9.84 -18.15 1.79
CA ARG A 365 11.23 -17.92 1.39
C ARG A 365 11.56 -18.74 0.15
N GLY A 366 12.28 -18.13 -0.77
CA GLY A 366 12.74 -18.73 -2.01
C GLY A 366 13.59 -17.70 -2.76
N VAL A 367 14.40 -18.17 -3.71
CA VAL A 367 15.29 -17.30 -4.50
C VAL A 367 14.47 -16.16 -5.12
N GLY A 368 14.76 -14.92 -4.75
CA GLY A 368 14.06 -13.72 -5.22
C GLY A 368 12.76 -13.38 -4.49
N LYS A 369 12.46 -14.05 -3.37
CA LYS A 369 11.18 -13.92 -2.61
C LYS A 369 11.37 -13.66 -1.11
N GLU A 370 12.61 -13.55 -0.65
CA GLU A 370 12.97 -13.43 0.77
C GLU A 370 12.47 -12.15 1.50
N PHE A 371 11.81 -11.22 0.80
CA PHE A 371 11.52 -9.89 1.33
C PHE A 371 10.07 -9.63 1.79
N ASN A 372 9.14 -10.58 1.68
CA ASN A 372 7.72 -10.35 2.02
C ASN A 372 7.28 -10.92 3.38
N ILE A 373 8.07 -11.78 4.00
CA ILE A 373 7.91 -12.27 5.38
C ILE A 373 9.19 -12.02 6.16
N TRP A 374 9.05 -11.98 7.48
CA TRP A 374 10.16 -12.12 8.39
C TRP A 374 10.78 -13.52 8.33
N PRO A 375 12.07 -13.66 8.67
CA PRO A 375 12.72 -14.95 8.81
C PRO A 375 12.14 -15.99 9.77
N ASP A 376 11.04 -15.70 10.45
CA ASP A 376 10.29 -16.68 11.22
C ASP A 376 9.25 -17.45 10.39
N ASP A 377 9.12 -17.13 9.10
CA ASP A 377 8.18 -17.72 8.14
C ASP A 377 6.68 -17.56 8.47
N ILE A 378 6.37 -16.83 9.53
CA ILE A 378 5.00 -16.65 10.04
C ILE A 378 4.52 -15.24 9.72
N HIS A 379 5.32 -14.23 10.05
CA HIS A 379 4.86 -12.84 10.08
C HIS A 379 5.18 -12.09 8.79
N SER A 380 4.18 -11.41 8.25
CA SER A 380 4.36 -10.49 7.14
C SER A 380 5.26 -9.32 7.52
N SER A 381 6.14 -8.94 6.59
CA SER A 381 7.08 -7.82 6.75
C SER A 381 6.78 -6.64 5.82
N LYS A 382 5.79 -6.76 4.92
CA LYS A 382 5.41 -5.78 3.89
C LYS A 382 3.92 -5.44 3.96
N PRO A 383 3.43 -4.39 3.26
CA PRO A 383 2.04 -4.01 3.32
C PRO A 383 1.17 -4.89 2.42
N HIS A 384 -0.15 -4.84 2.66
CA HIS A 384 -1.19 -5.58 1.92
C HIS A 384 -1.08 -7.10 2.04
N GLN A 385 -0.91 -7.61 3.26
CA GLN A 385 -0.75 -9.05 3.54
C GLN A 385 -1.70 -9.56 4.61
N GLN A 386 -2.75 -8.79 4.92
CA GLN A 386 -3.72 -9.14 5.96
C GLN A 386 -4.41 -10.47 5.67
N TYR A 387 -4.74 -10.75 4.40
CA TYR A 387 -5.32 -12.05 4.04
C TYR A 387 -4.28 -13.17 4.17
N SER A 388 -3.04 -12.94 3.73
CA SER A 388 -1.95 -13.91 3.84
C SER A 388 -1.66 -14.31 5.28
N ASP A 389 -1.73 -13.36 6.22
CA ASP A 389 -1.63 -13.59 7.65
C ASP A 389 -2.89 -14.29 8.19
N PHE A 390 -4.07 -13.81 7.81
CA PHE A 390 -5.36 -14.33 8.30
C PHE A 390 -5.53 -15.82 8.02
N ILE A 391 -5.14 -16.30 6.83
CA ILE A 391 -5.24 -17.72 6.48
C ILE A 391 -4.29 -18.63 7.29
N LYS A 392 -3.29 -18.07 7.97
CA LYS A 392 -2.41 -18.79 8.91
C LYS A 392 -3.02 -18.85 10.32
N SER A 393 -3.97 -17.97 10.62
CA SER A 393 -4.61 -17.89 11.93
C SER A 393 -5.58 -19.06 12.18
N LYS A 394 -5.86 -19.34 13.45
CA LYS A 394 -6.92 -20.28 13.85
C LYS A 394 -8.33 -19.75 13.56
N MET A 395 -8.49 -18.44 13.33
CA MET A 395 -9.79 -17.85 13.01
C MET A 395 -10.28 -18.28 11.62
N TYR A 396 -9.36 -18.38 10.66
CA TYR A 396 -9.68 -18.85 9.30
C TYR A 396 -10.11 -20.33 9.27
N ARG A 397 -9.54 -21.17 10.16
CA ARG A 397 -9.90 -22.59 10.24
C ARG A 397 -9.86 -23.09 11.68
N ASN A 398 -11.04 -23.42 12.21
CA ASN A 398 -11.23 -24.04 13.52
C ASN A 398 -12.49 -24.94 13.52
N ASP A 399 -12.72 -25.61 14.63
CA ASP A 399 -13.80 -26.58 14.88
C ASP A 399 -15.09 -25.94 15.43
N ARG A 400 -15.17 -24.60 15.55
CA ARG A 400 -16.27 -23.88 16.19
C ARG A 400 -17.00 -22.93 15.25
N LEU A 401 -16.32 -21.85 14.85
CA LEU A 401 -16.87 -20.76 14.05
C LEU A 401 -15.79 -20.27 13.09
N LEU A 402 -16.02 -20.46 11.80
CA LEU A 402 -15.16 -19.90 10.76
C LEU A 402 -15.45 -18.41 10.66
N VAL A 403 -14.40 -17.60 10.80
CA VAL A 403 -14.45 -16.14 10.75
C VAL A 403 -14.00 -15.68 9.36
N SER A 404 -14.48 -14.52 8.93
CA SER A 404 -14.14 -13.81 7.71
C SER A 404 -13.80 -12.35 8.02
N CYS A 405 -13.35 -11.59 7.03
CA CYS A 405 -12.93 -10.20 7.24
C CYS A 405 -14.10 -9.31 7.70
N SER A 406 -15.31 -9.55 7.19
CA SER A 406 -16.53 -8.81 7.52
C SER A 406 -17.07 -9.06 8.93
N ASP A 407 -16.55 -10.06 9.65
CA ASP A 407 -16.92 -10.27 11.07
C ASP A 407 -16.25 -9.26 12.01
N CYS A 408 -15.24 -8.52 11.50
CA CYS A 408 -14.53 -7.48 12.25
C CYS A 408 -14.57 -6.11 11.54
N HIS A 409 -14.70 -6.08 10.22
CA HIS A 409 -14.70 -4.87 9.41
C HIS A 409 -16.07 -4.61 8.77
N ASP A 410 -16.53 -3.37 8.85
CA ASP A 410 -17.54 -2.82 7.98
C ASP A 410 -16.91 -2.51 6.62
N LEU A 411 -17.41 -3.14 5.55
CA LEU A 411 -16.79 -3.04 4.22
C LEU A 411 -17.18 -1.76 3.48
N HIS A 412 -18.23 -1.08 3.92
CA HIS A 412 -18.73 0.16 3.33
C HIS A 412 -18.36 1.38 4.17
N GLY A 413 -17.73 1.21 5.33
CA GLY A 413 -17.22 2.31 6.14
C GLY A 413 -18.28 3.01 6.99
N ASP A 414 -19.45 2.40 7.22
CA ASP A 414 -20.50 2.96 8.08
C ASP A 414 -20.19 2.75 9.57
N THR A 415 -19.04 3.27 10.00
CA THR A 415 -18.55 3.15 11.37
C THR A 415 -17.56 4.28 11.65
N PRO A 416 -17.54 4.84 12.88
CA PRO A 416 -16.56 5.88 13.23
C PRO A 416 -15.16 5.32 13.49
N ASN A 417 -15.00 3.99 13.54
CA ASN A 417 -13.76 3.37 13.99
C ASN A 417 -12.71 3.32 12.87
N SER A 418 -11.45 3.57 13.24
CA SER A 418 -10.32 3.47 12.32
C SER A 418 -10.28 2.10 11.63
N ARG A 419 -9.91 2.10 10.33
CA ARG A 419 -9.89 0.90 9.47
C ARG A 419 -11.24 0.20 9.36
N TRP A 420 -12.32 0.95 9.56
CA TRP A 420 -13.70 0.50 9.40
C TRP A 420 -14.03 -0.70 10.30
N LEU A 421 -13.52 -0.72 11.53
CA LEU A 421 -13.85 -1.79 12.45
C LEU A 421 -15.29 -1.64 12.97
N ILE A 422 -15.98 -2.74 13.17
CA ILE A 422 -17.36 -2.71 13.69
C ILE A 422 -17.43 -2.32 15.18
N HIS A 423 -16.31 -2.35 15.90
CA HIS A 423 -16.15 -1.76 17.23
C HIS A 423 -14.78 -1.13 17.40
N ASP A 424 -14.67 -0.18 18.34
CA ASP A 424 -13.44 0.55 18.59
C ASP A 424 -12.33 -0.39 19.10
N GLN A 425 -11.18 -0.40 18.42
CA GLN A 425 -10.01 -1.18 18.85
C GLN A 425 -9.25 -0.52 20.01
N ASN A 426 -9.47 0.77 20.27
CA ASN A 426 -8.80 1.52 21.33
C ASN A 426 -9.49 1.37 22.69
N ASP A 427 -10.72 0.89 22.72
CA ASP A 427 -11.44 0.51 23.94
C ASP A 427 -10.96 -0.86 24.44
N SER A 428 -10.43 -0.92 25.67
CA SER A 428 -9.98 -2.17 26.28
C SER A 428 -11.13 -3.12 26.65
N SER A 429 -12.36 -2.60 26.75
CA SER A 429 -13.60 -3.35 26.91
C SER A 429 -14.28 -3.70 25.59
N SER A 430 -13.62 -3.42 24.46
CA SER A 430 -14.20 -3.59 23.12
C SER A 430 -14.72 -5.00 22.88
N PRO A 431 -15.96 -5.14 22.39
CA PRO A 431 -16.51 -6.44 22.01
C PRO A 431 -15.86 -7.00 20.73
N LEU A 432 -14.97 -6.27 20.04
CA LEU A 432 -14.34 -6.71 18.79
C LEU A 432 -13.77 -8.14 18.89
N CYS A 433 -13.04 -8.44 19.96
CA CYS A 433 -12.51 -9.78 20.25
C CYS A 433 -13.41 -10.56 21.22
N GLN A 434 -14.00 -9.85 22.19
CA GLN A 434 -14.66 -10.47 23.34
C GLN A 434 -16.02 -11.11 23.01
N ARG A 435 -16.64 -10.79 21.86
CA ARG A 435 -17.84 -11.51 21.37
C ARG A 435 -17.63 -13.02 21.25
N CYS A 436 -16.40 -13.44 20.94
CA CYS A 436 -16.02 -14.86 20.86
C CYS A 436 -15.06 -15.27 21.98
N HIS A 437 -14.28 -14.33 22.51
CA HIS A 437 -13.24 -14.58 23.52
C HIS A 437 -13.53 -13.85 24.84
N ALA A 438 -14.59 -14.26 25.56
CA ALA A 438 -14.88 -13.72 26.88
C ALA A 438 -13.86 -14.20 27.91
N VAL A 439 -13.03 -13.28 28.41
CA VAL A 439 -12.02 -13.52 29.45
C VAL A 439 -11.92 -12.33 30.39
N ASP A 440 -11.58 -12.55 31.66
CA ASP A 440 -11.02 -11.47 32.47
C ASP A 440 -9.58 -11.21 32.02
N ILE A 441 -9.29 -9.96 31.63
CA ILE A 441 -8.00 -9.62 31.02
C ILE A 441 -6.85 -9.73 32.02
N ASN A 442 -7.07 -9.44 33.32
CA ASN A 442 -6.02 -9.55 34.32
C ASN A 442 -5.69 -11.01 34.61
N ASP A 443 -6.70 -11.86 34.80
CA ASP A 443 -6.51 -13.28 35.00
C ASP A 443 -5.86 -13.93 33.77
N HIS A 444 -6.27 -13.50 32.57
CA HIS A 444 -5.67 -13.93 31.32
C HIS A 444 -4.18 -13.59 31.26
N MET A 445 -3.82 -12.32 31.49
CA MET A 445 -2.43 -11.87 31.49
C MET A 445 -1.61 -12.52 32.61
N LEU A 446 -2.16 -12.63 33.83
CA LEU A 446 -1.49 -13.30 34.94
C LEU A 446 -1.21 -14.77 34.62
N SER A 447 -2.15 -15.46 33.98
CA SER A 447 -2.00 -16.85 33.54
C SER A 447 -0.93 -17.00 32.47
N LYS A 448 -0.95 -16.14 31.44
CA LYS A 448 -0.07 -16.24 30.26
C LYS A 448 1.31 -15.64 30.46
N LEU A 449 1.41 -14.54 31.20
CA LEU A 449 2.62 -13.72 31.35
C LEU A 449 3.13 -13.66 32.78
N GLY A 450 2.38 -14.15 33.78
CA GLY A 450 2.76 -14.03 35.19
C GLY A 450 2.66 -12.59 35.75
N SER A 451 2.07 -11.66 35.01
CA SER A 451 1.91 -10.25 35.37
C SER A 451 0.64 -9.68 34.75
N THR A 452 0.05 -8.67 35.37
CA THR A 452 -1.13 -7.96 34.86
C THR A 452 -0.78 -6.75 33.97
N MET A 453 0.50 -6.45 33.75
CA MET A 453 0.95 -5.38 32.84
C MET A 453 0.26 -4.03 33.12
N LYS A 454 -0.48 -3.46 32.15
CA LYS A 454 -1.27 -2.23 32.34
C LYS A 454 -2.65 -2.47 32.98
N GLY A 455 -2.98 -3.71 33.34
CA GLY A 455 -4.27 -4.09 33.90
C GLY A 455 -5.40 -3.99 32.86
N HIS A 456 -6.58 -3.56 33.31
CA HIS A 456 -7.79 -3.46 32.49
C HIS A 456 -7.73 -2.46 31.33
N ILE A 457 -6.68 -1.65 31.21
CA ILE A 457 -6.47 -0.79 30.04
C ILE A 457 -5.65 -1.48 28.93
N THR A 458 -5.21 -2.71 29.13
CA THR A 458 -4.56 -3.52 28.08
C THR A 458 -5.58 -3.94 27.04
N ARG A 459 -5.26 -3.75 25.77
CA ARG A 459 -6.12 -4.15 24.64
C ARG A 459 -5.62 -5.47 24.06
N CYS A 460 -6.53 -6.31 23.57
CA CYS A 460 -6.16 -7.59 22.95
C CYS A 460 -5.14 -7.41 21.81
N ILE A 461 -5.34 -6.37 21.01
CA ILE A 461 -4.51 -6.02 19.85
C ILE A 461 -3.09 -5.56 20.20
N ASP A 462 -2.82 -5.18 21.46
CA ASP A 462 -1.49 -4.77 21.91
C ASP A 462 -0.49 -5.93 21.84
N CYS A 463 -0.98 -7.15 22.07
CA CYS A 463 -0.19 -8.38 22.04
C CYS A 463 -0.49 -9.24 20.82
N HIS A 464 -1.77 -9.43 20.49
CA HIS A 464 -2.20 -10.40 19.48
C HIS A 464 -2.15 -9.87 18.04
N MET A 465 -1.96 -8.57 17.85
CA MET A 465 -1.93 -7.92 16.54
C MET A 465 -0.78 -6.92 16.47
N ALA A 466 0.42 -7.41 16.83
CA ALA A 466 1.66 -6.66 16.78
C ALA A 466 1.89 -6.09 15.38
N THR A 467 2.47 -4.90 15.29
CA THR A 467 2.66 -4.19 14.04
C THR A 467 3.91 -4.65 13.27
N THR A 468 3.90 -5.91 12.84
CA THR A 468 5.08 -6.57 12.26
C THR A 468 5.44 -6.07 10.86
N ALA A 469 4.47 -5.54 10.12
CA ALA A 469 4.67 -5.14 8.73
C ALA A 469 5.06 -3.67 8.60
N ASN A 470 6.12 -3.40 7.82
CA ASN A 470 6.47 -2.06 7.40
C ASN A 470 5.87 -1.75 6.03
N THR A 471 5.70 -0.48 5.68
CA THR A 471 5.20 -0.06 4.37
C THR A 471 6.33 -0.18 3.34
N GLY A 472 6.77 -1.38 2.99
CA GLY A 472 7.70 -1.56 1.87
C GLY A 472 9.14 -1.13 2.18
N GLY A 473 9.58 -1.26 3.43
CA GLY A 473 10.94 -0.90 3.88
C GLY A 473 11.01 0.38 4.73
N ILE A 474 9.90 1.03 5.03
CA ILE A 474 9.84 2.26 5.85
C ILE A 474 9.30 1.90 7.23
N ALA A 475 10.13 2.08 8.25
CA ALA A 475 9.75 1.89 9.63
C ALA A 475 8.78 3.00 10.06
N GLY A 476 7.79 2.65 10.90
CA GLY A 476 6.91 3.63 11.53
C GLY A 476 7.63 4.35 12.68
N ASP A 477 6.87 4.67 13.72
CA ASP A 477 7.39 5.35 14.90
C ASP A 477 8.43 4.51 15.67
N TYR A 478 9.12 5.18 16.58
CA TYR A 478 10.01 4.49 17.51
C TYR A 478 9.21 3.58 18.45
N GLY A 479 9.72 2.36 18.61
CA GLY A 479 9.29 1.45 19.66
C GLY A 479 10.06 1.73 20.95
N ARG A 480 10.54 0.67 21.59
CA ARG A 480 11.39 0.75 22.79
C ARG A 480 12.78 1.30 22.45
N PHE A 481 13.35 2.10 23.35
CA PHE A 481 14.76 2.49 23.31
C PHE A 481 15.59 1.61 24.24
N ILE A 482 16.77 1.18 23.77
CA ILE A 482 17.85 0.67 24.63
C ILE A 482 18.56 1.85 25.28
N GLN A 483 18.86 2.88 24.48
CA GLN A 483 19.43 4.14 24.92
C GLN A 483 18.59 5.29 24.35
N THR A 484 18.28 6.28 25.19
CA THR A 484 17.52 7.47 24.80
C THR A 484 18.36 8.35 23.86
N PRO A 485 17.76 8.96 22.82
CA PRO A 485 18.42 9.97 21.98
C PRO A 485 18.98 11.16 22.82
N PRO A 486 19.93 11.96 22.32
CA PRO A 486 20.38 12.01 20.91
C PRO A 486 21.34 10.88 20.52
N TYR A 487 21.28 10.49 19.25
CA TYR A 487 22.26 9.61 18.61
C TYR A 487 23.19 10.44 17.73
N SER A 488 24.44 10.00 17.58
CA SER A 488 25.45 10.65 16.75
C SER A 488 25.25 10.39 15.26
N ASP A 489 24.81 9.18 14.90
CA ASP A 489 24.59 8.77 13.51
C ASP A 489 23.47 7.72 13.37
N ALA A 490 23.15 7.36 12.12
CA ALA A 490 22.12 6.38 11.81
C ALA A 490 22.46 4.96 12.31
N ALA A 491 23.75 4.62 12.46
CA ALA A 491 24.17 3.30 12.94
C ALA A 491 23.98 3.19 14.46
N GLU A 492 24.25 4.25 15.21
CA GLU A 492 23.93 4.33 16.64
C GLU A 492 22.42 4.32 16.87
N GLU A 493 21.64 5.05 16.06
CA GLU A 493 20.17 4.99 16.08
C GLU A 493 19.68 3.55 15.86
N GLN A 494 20.22 2.84 14.87
CA GLN A 494 19.85 1.46 14.57
C GLN A 494 20.19 0.48 15.70
N ARG A 495 21.34 0.65 16.37
CA ARG A 495 21.74 -0.20 17.49
C ARG A 495 20.93 0.04 18.77
N ASN A 496 20.25 1.17 18.89
CA ASN A 496 19.62 1.59 20.15
C ASN A 496 18.10 1.81 20.09
N ALA A 497 17.48 1.88 18.91
CA ALA A 497 16.06 2.14 18.77
C ALA A 497 15.32 1.03 18.01
N TYR A 498 14.40 0.36 18.71
CA TYR A 498 13.38 -0.47 18.06
C TYR A 498 12.37 0.42 17.32
N TRP A 499 11.62 -0.17 16.42
CA TRP A 499 10.57 0.50 15.67
C TRP A 499 9.29 -0.31 15.71
N GLU A 500 8.18 0.38 15.53
CA GLU A 500 6.87 -0.24 15.36
C GLU A 500 6.34 0.04 13.96
N GLY A 501 5.80 -1.00 13.33
CA GLY A 501 5.24 -0.86 12.00
C GLY A 501 3.91 -0.09 12.01
N PRO A 502 3.52 0.46 10.86
CA PRO A 502 2.18 1.02 10.68
C PRO A 502 1.07 -0.04 10.55
N MET A 503 1.41 -1.30 10.27
CA MET A 503 0.45 -2.34 9.92
C MET A 503 0.46 -3.50 10.89
N ARG A 504 -0.72 -3.80 11.44
CA ARG A 504 -0.97 -4.91 12.35
C ARG A 504 -0.95 -6.27 11.64
N SER A 505 -0.23 -7.23 12.21
CA SER A 505 -0.31 -8.64 11.86
C SER A 505 -1.74 -9.14 12.03
N HIS A 506 -2.19 -9.95 11.08
CA HIS A 506 -3.47 -10.67 11.15
C HIS A 506 -3.27 -12.17 11.39
N VAL A 507 -2.14 -12.57 11.98
CA VAL A 507 -1.89 -13.95 12.41
C VAL A 507 -2.62 -14.25 13.74
N PHE A 508 -2.91 -13.20 14.53
CA PHE A 508 -3.62 -13.25 15.82
C PHE A 508 -2.87 -14.02 16.94
N ASP A 509 -1.55 -14.07 16.85
CA ASP A 509 -0.65 -14.69 17.82
C ASP A 509 0.18 -13.63 18.57
N VAL A 510 1.02 -14.09 19.51
CA VAL A 510 1.93 -13.23 20.28
C VAL A 510 3.37 -13.65 19.96
N PRO A 511 4.08 -12.90 19.10
CA PRO A 511 5.47 -13.23 18.75
C PRO A 511 6.37 -13.20 19.99
N PHE A 512 7.14 -14.26 20.20
CA PHE A 512 8.03 -14.37 21.36
C PHE A 512 9.31 -13.54 21.22
N LYS A 513 9.88 -13.10 22.36
CA LYS A 513 11.22 -12.46 22.39
C LYS A 513 12.37 -13.36 21.91
N THR A 514 12.15 -14.69 21.88
CA THR A 514 13.08 -15.68 21.34
C THR A 514 12.98 -15.85 19.82
N ASN A 515 12.07 -15.11 19.18
CA ASN A 515 11.95 -15.10 17.72
C ASN A 515 13.31 -14.79 17.09
N VAL A 516 13.63 -15.50 16.01
CA VAL A 516 14.91 -15.40 15.29
C VAL A 516 15.17 -13.99 14.74
N MET A 517 14.13 -13.18 14.60
CA MET A 517 14.20 -11.78 14.17
C MET A 517 14.22 -10.75 15.29
N VAL A 518 14.41 -11.21 16.51
CA VAL A 518 14.48 -10.34 17.69
C VAL A 518 15.72 -10.69 18.49
N ARG A 519 15.92 -11.99 18.76
CA ARG A 519 17.08 -12.44 19.53
C ARG A 519 18.37 -12.26 18.74
N GLY A 520 19.24 -11.37 19.21
CA GLY A 520 20.55 -11.13 18.60
C GLY A 520 20.50 -10.28 17.32
N VAL A 521 19.35 -9.67 17.03
CA VAL A 521 19.18 -8.73 15.91
C VAL A 521 19.25 -7.31 16.46
N GLU A 522 19.93 -6.41 15.73
CA GLU A 522 19.97 -5.00 16.11
C GLU A 522 18.55 -4.41 16.18
N PRO A 523 18.23 -3.55 17.17
CA PRO A 523 16.89 -3.01 17.38
C PRO A 523 16.23 -2.42 16.13
N GLY A 524 16.97 -1.64 15.34
CA GLY A 524 16.46 -1.02 14.12
C GLY A 524 16.17 -1.99 12.98
N GLN A 525 16.65 -3.23 13.06
CA GLN A 525 16.44 -4.30 12.07
C GLN A 525 15.55 -5.44 12.59
N ALA A 526 15.27 -5.45 13.91
CA ALA A 526 14.45 -6.46 14.52
C ALA A 526 12.99 -6.37 14.05
N MET A 527 12.32 -7.52 14.00
CA MET A 527 10.88 -7.58 13.78
C MET A 527 10.17 -6.87 14.95
N PRO A 528 9.22 -5.96 14.68
CA PRO A 528 8.38 -5.38 15.73
C PRO A 528 7.55 -6.47 16.40
N ILE A 529 7.64 -6.57 17.73
CA ILE A 529 6.86 -7.49 18.54
C ILE A 529 6.29 -6.74 19.75
N PRO A 530 5.30 -7.28 20.47
CA PRO A 530 4.68 -6.58 21.61
C PRO A 530 5.69 -6.11 22.68
N TYR A 531 6.82 -6.81 22.80
CA TYR A 531 7.89 -6.53 23.75
C TYR A 531 8.89 -5.46 23.28
N THR A 532 8.99 -5.20 21.97
CA THR A 532 9.93 -4.22 21.38
C THR A 532 9.23 -2.94 20.93
N ASN A 533 7.90 -2.93 20.89
CA ASN A 533 7.08 -1.75 20.60
C ASN A 533 7.14 -0.70 21.73
N SER A 534 6.46 0.43 21.54
CA SER A 534 6.38 1.54 22.50
C SER A 534 5.94 1.11 23.91
N CYS A 535 5.13 0.05 24.02
CA CYS A 535 4.74 -0.55 25.30
C CYS A 535 5.92 -1.18 26.07
N GLY A 536 6.98 -1.60 25.40
CA GLY A 536 8.20 -2.13 25.99
C GLY A 536 9.01 -1.09 26.80
N VAL A 537 8.67 0.19 26.71
CA VAL A 537 9.29 1.24 27.56
C VAL A 537 8.89 1.06 29.04
N CYS A 538 7.68 0.58 29.31
CA CYS A 538 7.20 0.36 30.67
C CYS A 538 7.65 -1.00 31.26
N HIS A 539 8.26 -1.87 30.46
CA HIS A 539 8.56 -3.25 30.86
C HIS A 539 9.97 -3.67 30.41
N LYS A 540 10.79 -4.11 31.36
CA LYS A 540 12.06 -4.77 31.01
C LYS A 540 11.76 -6.15 30.46
N VAL A 541 11.88 -6.28 29.13
CA VAL A 541 11.61 -7.50 28.36
C VAL A 541 12.31 -8.74 28.93
N ASP A 542 13.51 -8.56 29.49
CA ASP A 542 14.31 -9.65 30.07
C ASP A 542 13.82 -10.12 31.44
N GLU A 543 13.04 -9.29 32.14
CA GLU A 543 12.48 -9.59 33.47
C GLU A 543 11.08 -10.22 33.42
N LEU A 544 10.44 -10.26 32.24
CA LEU A 544 9.17 -10.95 32.05
C LEU A 544 9.38 -12.48 32.03
N PRO A 545 8.68 -13.24 32.89
CA PRO A 545 8.89 -14.68 33.02
C PRO A 545 8.46 -15.41 31.74
N PHE A 546 9.19 -16.48 31.41
CA PHE A 546 8.85 -17.39 30.33
C PHE A 546 7.74 -18.34 30.79
N LYS A 547 6.67 -18.48 30.02
CA LYS A 547 5.75 -19.63 30.10
C LYS A 547 5.45 -20.16 28.71
#